data_AF-A0A968TWF9-F1
#
_entry.id   AF-A0A968TWF9-F1
#
_cell.length_a   1.000
_cell.length_b   1.000
_cell.length_c   1.000
_cell.angle_alpha   90.00
_cell.angle_beta   90.00
_cell.angle_gamma   90.00
#
_symmetry.space_group_name_H-M   'P 1'
#
loop_
_entity.id
_entity.type
_entity.pdbx_description
1 polymer ?
#
loop_
_entity_poly.entity_id
_entity_poly.type
_entity_poly.pdbx_seq_one_letter_code
_entity_poly.pdbx_strand_id
1 'polypeptide(L)'
;MTIRRQPEDFIVEEMLTSAASAIVRQDQGPFALYELHKKSTNTPDAISDLARELRINPSDLAFVGLKDKHAVTSQYVTARLLKAPVTVGKGNWEARRIGWLNHQLDADMVAGNRFKLVVRDLAPARASQMDGYARQLMPADKRTLFIVNYFGDQRFGSARHQQGFAAPLLLRGDYLGALKLLIATPSRTDKQSLREFRRTLAQGWGDFVKVLPRLPRCADRRAVEVLAKNPGEGDGGICCTSLFHAANVCVFLSIVFMESHGPPAIGRTLP
;
A
#
# COMPACT_ATOMS: atom_id res chain seq x y z
N MET A 1 -3.49 -0.10 26.03
CA MET A 1 -3.58 -0.98 24.85
C MET A 1 -2.65 -0.43 23.79
N THR A 2 -1.68 -1.23 23.39
CA THR A 2 -0.64 -0.86 22.44
C THR A 2 -0.50 -1.98 21.42
N ILE A 3 -0.46 -1.64 20.13
CA ILE A 3 -0.19 -2.57 19.03
C ILE A 3 1.10 -2.09 18.34
N ARG A 4 1.90 -3.02 17.79
CA ARG A 4 3.18 -2.71 17.13
C ARG A 4 4.20 -2.01 18.06
N ARG A 5 4.31 -2.46 19.32
CA ARG A 5 5.34 -1.93 20.23
C ARG A 5 6.75 -2.35 19.77
N GLN A 6 6.87 -3.57 19.27
CA GLN A 6 8.05 -4.09 18.59
C GLN A 6 7.64 -4.83 17.30
N PRO A 7 8.55 -5.01 16.33
CA PRO A 7 8.24 -5.65 15.05
C PRO A 7 7.58 -7.03 15.16
N GLU A 8 8.00 -7.83 16.14
CA GLU A 8 7.51 -9.19 16.40
C GLU A 8 6.06 -9.22 16.89
N ASP A 9 5.52 -8.07 17.34
CA ASP A 9 4.11 -7.96 17.69
C ASP A 9 3.21 -7.90 16.46
N PHE A 10 3.79 -7.73 15.27
CA PHE A 10 3.08 -7.61 14.01
C PHE A 10 3.76 -8.45 12.95
N ILE A 11 3.36 -9.72 12.88
CA ILE A 11 3.87 -10.68 11.89
C ILE A 11 2.88 -10.77 10.74
N VAL A 12 3.39 -10.67 9.51
CA VAL A 12 2.61 -10.79 8.28
C VAL A 12 3.25 -11.84 7.39
N GLU A 13 2.52 -12.87 7.05
CA GLU A 13 2.98 -13.91 6.11
C GLU A 13 2.09 -13.86 4.87
N GLU A 14 2.68 -13.64 3.71
CA GLU A 14 1.95 -13.76 2.45
C GLU A 14 1.60 -15.22 2.18
N MET A 15 0.41 -15.45 1.65
CA MET A 15 -0.08 -16.80 1.33
C MET A 15 -0.28 -16.89 -0.18
N LEU A 16 0.40 -17.84 -0.84
CA LEU A 16 0.08 -18.20 -2.22
C LEU A 16 -1.29 -18.89 -2.29
N THR A 17 -1.95 -18.77 -3.44
CA THR A 17 -3.10 -19.62 -3.75
C THR A 17 -2.67 -21.08 -3.89
N SER A 18 -3.62 -22.00 -3.73
CA SER A 18 -3.36 -23.43 -3.95
C SER A 18 -2.90 -23.70 -5.39
N ALA A 19 -3.46 -22.98 -6.37
CA ALA A 19 -3.06 -23.07 -7.78
C ALA A 19 -1.61 -22.59 -7.99
N ALA A 20 -1.24 -21.43 -7.43
CA ALA A 20 0.11 -20.91 -7.48
C ALA A 20 1.12 -21.85 -6.81
N SER A 21 0.77 -22.41 -5.65
CA SER A 21 1.62 -23.37 -4.94
C SER A 21 1.84 -24.65 -5.74
N ALA A 22 0.82 -25.14 -6.44
CA ALA A 22 0.89 -26.38 -7.22
C ALA A 22 1.81 -26.29 -8.45
N ILE A 23 2.01 -25.08 -8.99
CA ILE A 23 2.89 -24.85 -10.15
C ILE A 23 4.33 -24.51 -9.76
N VAL A 24 4.66 -24.44 -8.46
CA VAL A 24 6.02 -24.23 -8.00
C VAL A 24 6.85 -25.48 -8.27
N ARG A 25 7.93 -25.28 -9.00
CA ARG A 25 8.81 -26.35 -9.47
C ARG A 25 10.06 -26.42 -8.61
N GLN A 26 10.63 -27.62 -8.47
CA GLN A 26 11.94 -27.79 -7.82
C GLN A 26 13.09 -27.87 -8.83
N ASP A 27 12.80 -28.27 -10.08
CA ASP A 27 13.72 -28.14 -11.19
C ASP A 27 13.89 -26.68 -11.61
N GLN A 28 15.07 -26.37 -12.14
CA GLN A 28 15.44 -25.00 -12.52
C GLN A 28 14.51 -24.45 -13.62
N GLY A 29 13.95 -23.27 -13.37
CA GLY A 29 13.10 -22.54 -14.31
C GLY A 29 13.66 -21.16 -14.67
N PRO A 30 12.94 -20.38 -15.50
CA PRO A 30 13.35 -19.03 -15.86
C PRO A 30 13.21 -18.00 -14.73
N PHE A 31 12.30 -18.24 -13.77
CA PHE A 31 12.05 -17.36 -12.63
C PHE A 31 12.24 -18.10 -11.31
N ALA A 32 13.22 -17.70 -10.52
CA ALA A 32 13.42 -18.22 -9.17
C ALA A 32 12.37 -17.60 -8.24
N LEU A 33 11.62 -18.43 -7.53
CA LEU A 33 10.67 -18.01 -6.51
C LEU A 33 11.34 -17.97 -5.15
N TYR A 34 11.44 -16.78 -4.57
CA TYR A 34 11.96 -16.53 -3.24
C TYR A 34 10.83 -16.24 -2.26
N GLU A 35 11.00 -16.72 -1.03
CA GLU A 35 10.34 -16.21 0.15
C GLU A 35 11.26 -15.18 0.82
N LEU A 36 10.90 -13.90 0.70
CA LEU A 36 11.61 -12.76 1.27
C LEU A 36 11.08 -12.45 2.67
N HIS A 37 11.90 -12.71 3.67
CA HIS A 37 11.70 -12.32 5.07
C HIS A 37 12.38 -10.97 5.32
N LYS A 38 11.67 -10.02 5.94
CA LYS A 38 12.24 -8.74 6.37
C LYS A 38 11.71 -8.32 7.74
N LYS A 39 12.54 -7.58 8.48
CA LYS A 39 12.22 -7.01 9.79
C LYS A 39 12.54 -5.52 9.81
N SER A 40 11.63 -4.68 10.27
CA SER A 40 11.87 -3.22 10.42
C SER A 40 12.34 -2.46 9.16
N THR A 41 12.13 -3.05 7.97
CA THR A 41 12.61 -2.55 6.68
C THR A 41 11.45 -2.39 5.70
N ASN A 42 11.51 -1.37 4.83
CA ASN A 42 10.49 -1.19 3.81
C ASN A 42 10.66 -2.23 2.70
N THR A 43 9.55 -2.60 2.06
CA THR A 43 9.56 -3.53 0.92
C THR A 43 10.46 -3.04 -0.23
N PRO A 44 10.38 -1.78 -0.70
CA PRO A 44 11.22 -1.32 -1.80
C PRO A 44 12.72 -1.34 -1.48
N ASP A 45 13.09 -1.07 -0.22
CA ASP A 45 14.49 -1.09 0.21
C ASP A 45 15.03 -2.53 0.18
N ALA A 46 14.28 -3.49 0.74
CA ALA A 46 14.66 -4.91 0.74
C ALA A 46 14.72 -5.51 -0.68
N ILE A 47 13.80 -5.11 -1.57
CA ILE A 47 13.81 -5.52 -2.98
C ILE A 47 15.02 -4.95 -3.73
N SER A 48 15.36 -3.68 -3.48
CA SER A 48 16.54 -3.03 -4.08
C SER A 48 17.83 -3.71 -3.62
N ASP A 49 17.91 -4.04 -2.33
CA ASP A 49 19.04 -4.76 -1.76
C ASP A 49 19.14 -6.18 -2.36
N LEU A 50 18.02 -6.90 -2.47
CA LEU A 50 17.97 -8.24 -3.09
C LEU A 50 18.45 -8.20 -4.54
N ALA A 51 17.97 -7.24 -5.35
CA ALA A 51 18.40 -7.09 -6.74
C ALA A 51 19.92 -6.88 -6.85
N ARG A 52 20.48 -6.06 -5.96
CA ARG A 52 21.92 -5.79 -5.90
C ARG A 52 22.73 -7.03 -5.52
N GLU A 53 22.30 -7.78 -4.50
CA GLU A 53 22.98 -9.00 -4.08
C GLU A 53 22.88 -10.11 -5.15
N LEU A 54 21.76 -10.17 -5.88
CA LEU A 54 21.58 -11.06 -7.03
C LEU A 54 22.26 -10.57 -8.33
N ARG A 55 22.74 -9.32 -8.35
CA ARG A 55 23.35 -8.64 -9.52
C ARG A 55 22.43 -8.60 -10.74
N ILE A 56 21.15 -8.30 -10.52
CA ILE A 56 20.12 -8.15 -11.57
C ILE A 56 19.48 -6.77 -11.50
N ASN A 57 18.72 -6.40 -12.52
CA ASN A 57 17.97 -5.14 -12.48
C ASN A 57 16.75 -5.28 -11.55
N PRO A 58 16.33 -4.21 -10.85
CA PRO A 58 15.09 -4.24 -10.06
C PRO A 58 13.85 -4.63 -10.88
N SER A 59 13.83 -4.36 -12.19
CA SER A 59 12.76 -4.78 -13.11
C SER A 59 12.70 -6.29 -13.37
N ASP A 60 13.78 -7.02 -13.06
CA ASP A 60 13.83 -8.48 -13.15
C ASP A 60 13.22 -9.16 -11.91
N LEU A 61 12.88 -8.36 -10.89
CA LEU A 61 12.12 -8.80 -9.72
C LEU A 61 10.64 -8.45 -9.88
N ALA A 62 9.76 -9.36 -9.46
CA ALA A 62 8.32 -9.09 -9.32
C ALA A 62 7.83 -9.56 -7.95
N PHE A 63 6.95 -8.76 -7.34
CA PHE A 63 6.39 -8.98 -6.00
C PHE A 63 5.01 -8.31 -5.91
N VAL A 64 4.18 -8.77 -4.98
CA VAL A 64 2.77 -8.33 -4.87
C VAL A 64 2.56 -7.45 -3.63
N GLY A 65 2.32 -6.17 -3.90
CA GLY A 65 1.99 -5.19 -2.87
C GLY A 65 3.14 -4.87 -1.92
N LEU A 66 2.88 -3.92 -1.02
CA LEU A 66 3.84 -3.50 0.00
C LEU A 66 3.46 -4.11 1.34
N LYS A 67 4.45 -4.56 2.11
CA LYS A 67 4.26 -4.96 3.50
C LYS A 67 4.74 -3.87 4.46
N ASP A 68 4.18 -3.89 5.67
CA ASP A 68 4.49 -2.94 6.74
C ASP A 68 5.99 -2.87 7.03
N LYS A 69 6.50 -1.66 7.27
CA LYS A 69 7.89 -1.43 7.70
C LYS A 69 8.13 -1.94 9.11
N HIS A 70 7.27 -1.54 10.05
CA HIS A 70 7.40 -1.81 11.49
C HIS A 70 6.75 -3.14 11.85
N ALA A 71 7.26 -4.21 11.25
CA ALA A 71 6.72 -5.56 11.31
C ALA A 71 7.82 -6.59 10.98
N VAL A 72 7.56 -7.85 11.29
CA VAL A 72 8.23 -9.00 10.67
C VAL A 72 7.34 -9.49 9.55
N THR A 73 7.87 -9.56 8.33
CA THR A 73 7.04 -9.89 7.16
C THR A 73 7.71 -10.91 6.26
N SER A 74 6.98 -11.93 5.82
CA SER A 74 7.36 -12.78 4.69
C SER A 74 6.48 -12.46 3.48
N GLN A 75 7.10 -12.38 2.31
CA GLN A 75 6.41 -12.20 1.04
C GLN A 75 7.12 -12.95 -0.07
N TYR A 76 6.39 -13.27 -1.14
CA TYR A 76 6.98 -13.93 -2.29
C TYR A 76 7.52 -12.92 -3.30
N VAL A 77 8.64 -13.30 -3.91
CA VAL A 77 9.32 -12.51 -4.94
C VAL A 77 9.83 -13.45 -6.02
N THR A 78 9.50 -13.20 -7.28
CA THR A 78 10.16 -13.90 -8.40
C THR A 78 11.31 -13.08 -8.92
N ALA A 79 12.43 -13.75 -9.22
CA ALA A 79 13.60 -13.17 -9.86
C ALA A 79 13.88 -13.87 -11.19
N ARG A 80 13.97 -13.12 -12.29
CA ARG A 80 14.41 -13.66 -13.59
C ARG A 80 15.92 -13.89 -13.55
N LEU A 81 16.34 -15.10 -13.17
CA LEU A 81 17.75 -15.42 -12.96
C LEU A 81 18.00 -16.93 -13.08
N LEU A 82 18.82 -17.35 -14.05
CA LEU A 82 19.11 -18.77 -14.27
C LEU A 82 19.90 -19.41 -13.13
N LYS A 83 20.93 -18.72 -12.61
CA LYS A 83 21.78 -19.24 -11.52
C LYS A 83 21.45 -18.56 -10.20
N ALA A 84 20.24 -18.80 -9.72
CA ALA A 84 19.80 -18.27 -8.45
C ALA A 84 20.53 -18.98 -7.27
N PRO A 85 21.03 -18.25 -6.26
CA PRO A 85 21.44 -18.84 -4.99
C PRO A 85 20.25 -19.42 -4.20
N VAL A 86 20.53 -20.32 -3.26
CA VAL A 86 19.49 -20.88 -2.37
C VAL A 86 19.03 -19.85 -1.34
N THR A 87 19.97 -19.12 -0.76
CA THR A 87 19.70 -18.10 0.26
C THR A 87 20.57 -16.87 0.00
N VAL A 88 19.98 -15.69 0.17
CA VAL A 88 20.66 -14.40 0.11
C VAL A 88 20.10 -13.53 1.22
N GLY A 89 20.93 -12.84 1.98
CA GLY A 89 20.43 -11.98 3.04
C GLY A 89 21.47 -10.99 3.51
N LYS A 90 21.00 -9.90 4.11
CA LYS A 90 21.87 -8.87 4.67
C LYS A 90 21.15 -8.12 5.79
N GLY A 91 21.67 -8.27 7.01
CA GLY A 91 21.16 -7.56 8.18
C GLY A 91 19.71 -7.97 8.51
N ASN A 92 18.77 -7.08 8.19
CA ASN A 92 17.37 -7.21 8.60
C ASN A 92 16.45 -7.86 7.55
N TRP A 93 17.02 -8.51 6.53
CA TRP A 93 16.26 -9.25 5.53
C TRP A 93 17.03 -10.47 5.03
N GLU A 94 16.28 -11.48 4.60
CA GLU A 94 16.77 -12.71 3.99
C GLU A 94 15.75 -13.19 2.95
N ALA A 95 16.21 -13.63 1.79
CA ALA A 95 15.42 -14.26 0.75
C ALA A 95 15.89 -15.72 0.60
N ARG A 96 14.96 -16.66 0.79
CA ARG A 96 15.20 -18.09 0.57
C ARG A 96 14.46 -18.54 -0.67
N ARG A 97 15.18 -19.12 -1.64
CA ARG A 97 14.56 -19.71 -2.83
C ARG A 97 13.78 -20.96 -2.41
N ILE A 98 12.50 -20.99 -2.75
CA ILE A 98 11.59 -22.11 -2.43
C ILE A 98 11.22 -22.94 -3.66
N GLY A 99 11.61 -22.47 -4.85
CA GLY A 99 11.41 -23.19 -6.11
C GLY A 99 11.54 -22.25 -7.30
N TRP A 100 10.85 -22.62 -8.37
CA TRP A 100 10.88 -21.94 -9.66
C TRP A 100 9.49 -21.85 -10.27
N LEU A 101 9.30 -20.84 -11.10
CA LEU A 101 8.09 -20.60 -11.89
C LEU A 101 8.45 -20.37 -13.36
N ASN A 102 7.48 -20.60 -14.24
CA ASN A 102 7.62 -20.33 -15.68
C ASN A 102 7.30 -18.87 -16.05
N HIS A 103 6.76 -18.10 -15.11
CA HIS A 103 6.39 -16.68 -15.25
C HIS A 103 6.69 -15.92 -13.95
N GLN A 104 6.58 -14.59 -14.00
CA GLN A 104 6.69 -13.73 -12.83
C GLN A 104 5.50 -13.91 -11.89
N LEU A 105 5.69 -13.64 -10.60
CA LEU A 105 4.61 -13.57 -9.63
C LEU A 105 3.66 -12.42 -9.97
N ASP A 106 2.37 -12.70 -9.94
CA ASP A 106 1.28 -11.75 -10.16
C ASP A 106 0.33 -11.72 -8.95
N ALA A 107 -0.64 -10.80 -8.99
CA ALA A 107 -1.53 -10.56 -7.86
C ALA A 107 -2.53 -11.71 -7.63
N ASP A 108 -2.94 -12.42 -8.67
CA ASP A 108 -3.85 -13.56 -8.63
C ASP A 108 -3.21 -14.82 -8.05
N MET A 109 -1.88 -14.91 -8.04
CA MET A 109 -1.15 -15.94 -7.32
C MET A 109 -1.16 -15.77 -5.80
N VAL A 110 -1.61 -14.62 -5.26
CA VAL A 110 -1.64 -14.35 -3.81
C VAL A 110 -3.05 -14.47 -3.26
N ALA A 111 -3.26 -15.43 -2.36
CA ALA A 111 -4.55 -15.65 -1.69
C ALA A 111 -4.86 -14.59 -0.62
N GLY A 112 -3.81 -14.02 -0.02
CA GLY A 112 -3.95 -13.03 1.03
C GLY A 112 -2.75 -12.99 1.97
N ASN A 113 -2.97 -12.49 3.18
CA ASN A 113 -1.95 -12.39 4.20
C ASN A 113 -2.46 -13.01 5.49
N ARG A 114 -1.63 -13.82 6.15
CA ARG A 114 -1.85 -14.31 7.50
C ARG A 114 -1.21 -13.32 8.48
N PHE A 115 -2.00 -12.86 9.44
CA PHE A 115 -1.53 -11.94 10.47
C PHE A 115 -1.41 -12.67 11.80
N LYS A 116 -0.31 -12.41 12.51
CA LYS A 116 -0.17 -12.73 13.93
C LYS A 116 0.14 -11.45 14.68
N LEU A 117 -0.80 -11.06 15.53
CA LEU A 117 -0.80 -9.77 16.22
C LEU A 117 -0.68 -9.97 17.73
N VAL A 118 0.16 -9.17 18.38
CA VAL A 118 0.25 -9.09 19.83
C VAL A 118 -0.29 -7.74 20.29
N VAL A 119 -1.36 -7.77 21.09
CA VAL A 119 -1.92 -6.59 21.74
C VAL A 119 -1.36 -6.52 23.16
N ARG A 120 -0.60 -5.46 23.46
CA ARG A 120 0.04 -5.25 24.76
C ARG A 120 -0.74 -4.26 25.62
N ASP A 121 -0.45 -4.27 26.92
CA ASP A 121 -1.02 -3.34 27.89
C ASP A 121 -2.56 -3.31 27.84
N LEU A 122 -3.15 -4.51 27.72
CA LEU A 122 -4.58 -4.72 27.65
C LEU A 122 -5.09 -5.09 29.05
N ALA A 123 -5.99 -4.25 29.60
CA ALA A 123 -6.61 -4.53 30.88
C ALA A 123 -7.45 -5.82 30.79
N PRO A 124 -7.45 -6.69 31.83
CA PRO A 124 -8.21 -7.95 31.80
C PRO A 124 -9.69 -7.78 31.45
N ALA A 125 -10.35 -6.75 32.01
CA ALA A 125 -11.75 -6.44 31.70
C ALA A 125 -11.97 -6.14 30.21
N ARG A 126 -11.03 -5.46 29.55
CA ARG A 126 -11.11 -5.20 28.10
C ARG A 126 -10.84 -6.46 27.28
N ALA A 127 -9.93 -7.32 27.71
CA ALA A 127 -9.70 -8.61 27.04
C ALA A 127 -10.97 -9.46 27.05
N SER A 128 -11.63 -9.60 28.21
CA SER A 128 -12.89 -10.34 28.32
C SER A 128 -14.01 -9.71 27.49
N GLN A 129 -14.06 -8.38 27.38
CA GLN A 129 -15.01 -7.69 26.52
C GLN A 129 -14.77 -8.00 25.02
N MET A 130 -13.51 -8.01 24.58
CA MET A 130 -13.13 -8.38 23.22
C MET A 130 -13.52 -9.83 22.90
N ASP A 131 -13.31 -10.75 23.83
CA ASP A 131 -13.76 -12.16 23.70
C ASP A 131 -15.28 -12.25 23.61
N GLY A 132 -16.01 -11.37 24.32
CA GLY A 132 -17.45 -11.23 24.20
C GLY A 132 -17.88 -10.84 22.78
N TYR A 133 -17.28 -9.79 22.21
CA TYR A 133 -17.57 -9.36 20.85
C TYR A 133 -17.17 -10.39 19.79
N ALA A 134 -16.00 -11.02 19.95
CA ALA A 134 -15.54 -12.06 19.02
C ALA A 134 -16.54 -13.22 18.97
N ARG A 135 -17.06 -13.66 20.11
CA ARG A 135 -18.09 -14.71 20.17
C ARG A 135 -19.39 -14.34 19.46
N GLN A 136 -19.79 -13.07 19.51
CA GLN A 136 -21.01 -12.59 18.82
C GLN A 136 -20.83 -12.54 17.29
N LEU A 137 -19.59 -12.36 16.82
CA LEU A 137 -19.22 -12.26 15.41
C LEU A 137 -18.74 -13.59 14.80
N MET A 138 -18.64 -14.64 15.61
CA MET A 138 -18.25 -15.97 15.19
C MET A 138 -19.50 -16.83 14.91
N PRO A 139 -19.54 -17.60 13.80
CA PRO A 139 -20.56 -18.59 13.57
C PRO A 139 -20.33 -19.81 14.49
N ALA A 140 -21.19 -20.83 14.37
CA ALA A 140 -21.15 -22.02 15.21
C ALA A 140 -19.82 -22.79 15.18
N ASP A 141 -19.04 -22.69 14.09
CA ASP A 141 -17.74 -23.36 13.96
C ASP A 141 -16.64 -22.77 14.87
N LYS A 142 -16.84 -21.55 15.40
CA LYS A 142 -15.90 -20.79 16.23
C LYS A 142 -14.48 -20.68 15.64
N ARG A 143 -14.34 -20.82 14.32
CA ARG A 143 -13.08 -20.77 13.59
C ARG A 143 -12.99 -19.53 12.72
N THR A 144 -14.13 -19.00 12.27
CA THR A 144 -14.17 -17.81 11.42
C THR A 144 -14.73 -16.61 12.18
N LEU A 145 -14.01 -15.49 12.16
CA LEU A 145 -14.55 -14.21 12.65
C LEU A 145 -15.06 -13.41 11.46
N PHE A 146 -16.35 -13.09 11.43
CA PHE A 146 -16.90 -12.20 10.41
C PHE A 146 -16.84 -10.77 10.87
N ILE A 147 -16.19 -9.93 10.06
CA ILE A 147 -16.13 -8.49 10.26
C ILE A 147 -16.59 -7.79 9.00
N VAL A 148 -17.08 -6.56 9.15
CA VAL A 148 -17.41 -5.74 7.99
C VAL A 148 -16.11 -5.25 7.35
N ASN A 149 -15.96 -5.51 6.06
CA ASN A 149 -14.75 -5.19 5.30
C ASN A 149 -14.72 -3.71 4.88
N TYR A 150 -14.58 -2.81 5.85
CA TYR A 150 -14.45 -1.39 5.57
C TYR A 150 -13.05 -1.03 5.07
N PHE A 151 -12.99 -0.06 4.17
CA PHE A 151 -11.73 0.62 3.88
C PHE A 151 -11.36 1.50 5.07
N GLY A 152 -10.16 1.33 5.60
CA GLY A 152 -9.66 2.21 6.67
C GLY A 152 -9.26 3.58 6.13
N ASP A 153 -9.14 4.56 7.02
CA ASP A 153 -8.75 5.95 6.72
C ASP A 153 -7.53 6.07 5.80
N GLN A 154 -6.60 5.10 5.84
CA GLN A 154 -5.35 5.14 5.06
C GLN A 154 -5.61 5.11 3.56
N ARG A 155 -6.77 4.59 3.14
CA ARG A 155 -7.20 4.59 1.74
C ARG A 155 -7.77 5.93 1.30
N PHE A 156 -8.10 6.82 2.24
CA PHE A 156 -8.83 8.06 1.99
C PHE A 156 -7.95 9.30 2.15
N GLY A 157 -6.67 9.22 1.73
CA GLY A 157 -5.63 10.23 1.98
C GLY A 157 -6.07 11.70 1.94
N SER A 158 -6.87 12.11 0.95
CA SER A 158 -7.40 13.49 0.82
C SER A 158 -8.52 13.85 1.80
N ALA A 159 -9.44 12.92 2.09
CA ALA A 159 -10.52 13.16 3.04
C ALA A 159 -10.04 13.27 4.49
N ARG A 160 -8.87 12.70 4.80
CA ARG A 160 -8.22 12.89 6.11
C ARG A 160 -7.98 14.36 6.47
N HIS A 161 -7.96 15.26 5.48
CA HIS A 161 -7.67 16.68 5.68
C HIS A 161 -8.92 17.56 5.67
N GLN A 162 -10.12 16.99 5.76
CA GLN A 162 -11.41 17.71 5.69
C GLN A 162 -11.59 18.51 4.38
N GLN A 163 -10.77 18.23 3.36
CA GLN A 163 -10.77 18.92 2.06
C GLN A 163 -11.61 18.16 1.01
N GLY A 164 -12.36 17.14 1.45
CA GLY A 164 -13.14 16.25 0.59
C GLY A 164 -12.31 15.17 -0.09
N PHE A 165 -12.96 14.43 -0.99
CA PHE A 165 -12.34 13.36 -1.77
C PHE A 165 -12.00 13.85 -3.18
N ALA A 166 -10.92 13.31 -3.75
CA ALA A 166 -10.56 13.60 -5.14
C ALA A 166 -11.51 12.93 -6.14
N ALA A 167 -12.13 11.81 -5.74
CA ALA A 167 -13.05 11.02 -6.56
C ALA A 167 -14.24 11.83 -7.13
N PRO A 168 -15.02 12.59 -6.34
CA PRO A 168 -16.08 13.45 -6.87
C PRO A 168 -15.62 14.49 -7.90
N LEU A 169 -14.40 15.04 -7.74
CA LEU A 169 -13.85 16.01 -8.69
C LEU A 169 -13.48 15.32 -10.01
N LEU A 170 -12.85 14.15 -9.94
CA LEU A 170 -12.57 13.31 -11.12
C LEU A 170 -13.84 12.95 -11.89
N LEU A 171 -14.92 12.57 -11.20
CA LEU A 171 -16.21 12.24 -11.83
C LEU A 171 -16.85 13.40 -12.57
N ARG A 172 -16.65 14.62 -12.09
CA ARG A 172 -17.17 15.85 -12.70
C ARG A 172 -16.26 16.39 -13.79
N GLY A 173 -15.15 15.73 -14.08
CA GLY A 173 -14.12 16.20 -15.02
C GLY A 173 -13.22 17.30 -14.45
N ASP A 174 -13.31 17.63 -13.16
CA ASP A 174 -12.40 18.56 -12.49
C ASP A 174 -11.08 17.87 -12.11
N TYR A 175 -10.29 17.54 -13.13
CA TYR A 175 -9.00 16.86 -12.97
C TYR A 175 -7.97 17.73 -12.24
N LEU A 176 -7.99 19.05 -12.48
CA LEU A 176 -7.05 19.97 -11.87
C LEU A 176 -7.34 20.16 -10.38
N GLY A 177 -8.61 20.28 -10.00
CA GLY A 177 -9.05 20.30 -8.61
C GLY A 177 -8.75 18.99 -7.89
N ALA A 178 -9.00 17.85 -8.55
CA ALA A 178 -8.63 16.54 -8.02
C ALA A 178 -7.12 16.42 -7.77
N LEU A 179 -6.30 16.91 -8.70
CA LEU A 179 -4.84 16.87 -8.57
C LEU A 179 -4.38 17.79 -7.43
N LYS A 180 -4.92 19.01 -7.36
CA LYS A 180 -4.65 19.96 -6.26
C LYS A 180 -4.84 19.30 -4.91
N LEU A 181 -5.98 18.65 -4.74
CA LEU A 181 -6.35 18.00 -3.49
C LEU A 181 -5.36 16.88 -3.11
N LEU A 182 -4.78 16.18 -4.09
CA LEU A 182 -3.85 15.06 -3.84
C LEU A 182 -2.41 15.50 -3.57
N ILE A 183 -1.90 16.50 -4.29
CA ILE A 183 -0.47 16.87 -4.26
C ILE A 183 -0.18 18.23 -3.61
N ALA A 184 -1.19 19.04 -3.35
CA ALA A 184 -1.05 20.38 -2.75
C ALA A 184 -1.79 20.52 -1.41
N THR A 185 -2.23 19.41 -0.79
CA THR A 185 -2.83 19.43 0.56
C THR A 185 -1.81 18.97 1.59
N PRO A 186 -1.23 19.87 2.41
CA PRO A 186 -0.24 19.50 3.42
C PRO A 186 -0.88 18.80 4.64
N SER A 187 -0.25 17.73 5.12
CA SER A 187 -0.63 17.03 6.35
C SER A 187 0.33 17.32 7.51
N ARG A 188 -0.18 17.24 8.75
CA ARG A 188 0.66 17.22 9.96
C ARG A 188 1.52 15.95 10.06
N THR A 189 1.08 14.86 9.43
CA THR A 189 1.80 13.58 9.42
C THR A 189 2.87 13.49 8.32
N ASP A 190 2.94 14.47 7.42
CA ASP A 190 3.92 14.46 6.35
C ASP A 190 5.33 14.65 6.89
N LYS A 191 6.30 14.02 6.21
CA LYS A 191 7.71 14.37 6.38
C LYS A 191 7.91 15.85 6.04
N GLN A 192 8.90 16.49 6.67
CA GLN A 192 9.14 17.93 6.54
C GLN A 192 9.25 18.39 5.07
N SER A 193 10.02 17.67 4.25
CA SER A 193 10.21 17.99 2.83
C SER A 193 8.91 17.89 2.02
N LEU A 194 8.07 16.90 2.29
CA LEU A 194 6.78 16.72 1.60
C LEU A 194 5.77 17.79 2.05
N ARG A 195 5.78 18.14 3.34
CA ARG A 195 4.94 19.23 3.87
C ARG A 195 5.32 20.57 3.27
N GLU A 196 6.62 20.84 3.12
CA GLU A 196 7.15 22.03 2.46
C GLU A 196 6.75 22.06 0.99
N PHE A 197 6.95 20.95 0.26
CA PHE A 197 6.49 20.79 -1.12
C PHE A 197 5.01 21.15 -1.27
N ARG A 198 4.14 20.52 -0.48
CA ARG A 198 2.68 20.71 -0.54
C ARG A 198 2.29 22.15 -0.23
N ARG A 199 2.92 22.78 0.76
CA ARG A 199 2.66 24.17 1.14
C ARG A 199 3.06 25.16 0.04
N THR A 200 4.27 25.02 -0.49
CA THR A 200 4.78 25.87 -1.58
C THR A 200 3.93 25.73 -2.83
N LEU A 201 3.54 24.49 -3.17
CA LEU A 201 2.66 24.23 -4.31
C LEU A 201 1.24 24.80 -4.11
N ALA A 202 0.68 24.72 -2.89
CA ALA A 202 -0.63 25.29 -2.59
C ALA A 202 -0.66 26.82 -2.75
N GLN A 203 0.41 27.50 -2.32
CA GLN A 203 0.53 28.96 -2.41
C GLN A 203 0.72 29.45 -3.85
N GLY A 204 1.40 28.67 -4.70
CA GLY A 204 1.64 28.97 -6.10
C GLY A 204 0.73 28.22 -7.07
N TRP A 205 -0.41 27.70 -6.61
CA TRP A 205 -1.29 26.88 -7.44
C TRP A 205 -1.82 27.67 -8.65
N GLY A 206 -1.66 27.12 -9.85
CA GLY A 206 -2.07 27.75 -11.11
C GLY A 206 -0.94 28.47 -11.86
N ASP A 207 0.14 28.89 -11.17
CA ASP A 207 1.34 29.44 -11.81
C ASP A 207 2.51 28.45 -11.70
N PHE A 208 2.37 27.34 -12.45
CA PHE A 208 3.29 26.20 -12.34
C PHE A 208 4.72 26.54 -12.80
N VAL A 209 4.86 27.47 -13.74
CA VAL A 209 6.17 27.95 -14.22
C VAL A 209 6.93 28.67 -13.11
N LYS A 210 6.26 29.56 -12.36
CA LYS A 210 6.91 30.30 -11.26
C LYS A 210 7.13 29.46 -10.01
N VAL A 211 6.25 28.51 -9.71
CA VAL A 211 6.36 27.70 -8.48
C VAL A 211 7.40 26.59 -8.60
N LEU A 212 7.58 25.99 -9.78
CA LEU A 212 8.43 24.81 -10.00
C LEU A 212 9.90 24.97 -9.52
N PRO A 213 10.58 26.11 -9.73
CA PRO A 213 11.95 26.31 -9.22
C PRO A 213 12.07 26.26 -7.70
N ARG A 214 10.96 26.55 -6.98
CA ARG A 214 10.93 26.62 -5.51
C ARG A 214 10.58 25.28 -4.85
N LEU A 215 10.15 24.29 -5.63
CA LEU A 215 9.72 22.99 -5.10
C LEU A 215 10.93 22.09 -4.80
N PRO A 216 10.98 21.38 -3.65
CA PRO A 216 11.99 20.36 -3.43
C PRO A 216 11.81 19.18 -4.39
N ARG A 217 12.86 18.37 -4.56
CA ARG A 217 12.77 17.12 -5.33
C ARG A 217 11.93 16.10 -4.57
N CYS A 218 10.87 15.61 -5.19
CA CYS A 218 10.03 14.52 -4.69
C CYS A 218 9.30 13.84 -5.86
N ALA A 219 8.65 12.71 -5.59
CA ALA A 219 7.90 11.96 -6.60
C ALA A 219 6.80 12.83 -7.26
N ASP A 220 6.08 13.62 -6.46
CA ASP A 220 4.97 14.46 -6.91
C ASP A 220 5.43 15.66 -7.78
N ARG A 221 6.73 16.01 -7.75
CA ARG A 221 7.28 17.12 -8.54
C ARG A 221 7.07 16.92 -10.04
N ARG A 222 7.09 15.67 -10.52
CA ARG A 222 6.93 15.37 -11.95
C ARG A 222 5.58 15.86 -12.49
N ALA A 223 4.51 15.77 -11.69
CA ALA A 223 3.20 16.28 -12.07
C ALA A 223 3.26 17.79 -12.35
N VAL A 224 3.97 18.54 -11.51
CA VAL A 224 4.13 19.99 -11.66
C VAL A 224 4.99 20.36 -12.86
N GLU A 225 6.04 19.59 -13.15
CA GLU A 225 6.86 19.79 -14.36
C GLU A 225 6.04 19.65 -15.65
N VAL A 226 5.12 18.69 -15.68
CA VAL A 226 4.21 18.47 -16.81
C VAL A 226 3.25 19.65 -16.96
N LEU A 227 2.66 20.13 -15.87
CA LEU A 227 1.77 21.30 -15.88
C LEU A 227 2.50 22.60 -16.29
N ALA A 228 3.74 22.80 -15.84
CA ALA A 228 4.53 23.97 -16.20
C ALA A 228 4.90 24.01 -17.69
N LYS A 229 4.99 22.86 -18.36
CA LYS A 229 5.26 22.78 -19.81
C LYS A 229 4.02 23.07 -20.67
N ASN A 230 2.82 22.89 -20.12
CA ASN A 230 1.55 23.03 -20.84
C ASN A 230 0.60 24.03 -20.14
N PRO A 231 0.98 25.31 -20.01
CA PRO A 231 0.21 26.29 -19.22
C PRO A 231 -1.14 26.71 -19.86
N GLY A 232 -1.43 26.31 -21.10
CA GLY A 232 -2.58 26.77 -21.90
C GLY A 232 -3.71 25.75 -22.11
N GLU A 233 -3.55 24.49 -21.69
CA GLU A 233 -4.63 23.51 -21.75
C GLU A 233 -5.55 23.71 -20.53
N GLY A 234 -6.50 24.65 -20.67
CA GLY A 234 -7.49 25.01 -19.66
C GLY A 234 -8.38 23.86 -19.17
N ASP A 235 -8.35 22.72 -19.85
CA ASP A 235 -8.89 21.45 -19.39
C ASP A 235 -7.74 20.46 -19.26
N GLY A 236 -7.10 20.43 -18.09
CA GLY A 236 -5.96 19.55 -17.77
C GLY A 236 -6.22 18.04 -17.87
N GLY A 237 -7.27 17.59 -18.56
CA GLY A 237 -7.70 16.21 -18.68
C GLY A 237 -6.68 15.29 -19.36
N ILE A 238 -5.99 15.72 -20.42
CA ILE A 238 -5.05 14.84 -21.14
C ILE A 238 -3.73 14.67 -20.37
N CYS A 239 -3.18 15.77 -19.81
CA CYS A 239 -1.98 15.68 -18.97
C CYS A 239 -2.23 14.92 -17.66
N CYS A 240 -3.38 15.16 -17.01
CA CYS A 240 -3.65 14.59 -15.70
C CYS A 240 -4.06 13.12 -15.76
N THR A 241 -4.76 12.66 -16.79
CA THR A 241 -5.18 11.24 -16.92
C THR A 241 -4.02 10.26 -16.87
N SER A 242 -2.86 10.62 -17.44
CA SER A 242 -1.63 9.83 -17.35
C SER A 242 -1.04 9.79 -15.93
N LEU A 243 -1.21 10.85 -15.15
CA LEU A 243 -0.77 10.95 -13.74
C LEU A 243 -1.72 10.18 -12.79
N PHE A 244 -2.98 10.00 -13.18
CA PHE A 244 -4.01 9.36 -12.35
C PHE A 244 -4.11 7.83 -12.47
N HIS A 245 -3.57 7.23 -13.54
CA HIS A 245 -3.91 5.86 -13.99
C HIS A 245 -3.62 4.71 -13.02
N ALA A 246 -2.75 4.87 -12.01
CA ALA A 246 -2.39 3.75 -11.11
C ALA A 246 -2.80 3.95 -9.64
N ALA A 247 -2.88 5.19 -9.15
CA ALA A 247 -2.99 5.44 -7.70
C ALA A 247 -4.43 5.70 -7.21
N ASN A 248 -5.32 6.23 -8.06
CA ASN A 248 -6.59 6.81 -7.60
C ASN A 248 -7.85 6.04 -7.99
N VAL A 249 -7.77 5.10 -8.94
CA VAL A 249 -8.89 4.19 -9.28
C VAL A 249 -9.28 3.34 -8.07
N CYS A 250 -8.30 2.89 -7.27
CA CYS A 250 -8.56 2.15 -6.04
C CYS A 250 -9.29 2.98 -4.97
N VAL A 251 -8.92 4.26 -4.79
CA VAL A 251 -9.60 5.17 -3.84
C VAL A 251 -11.02 5.45 -4.31
N PHE A 252 -11.19 5.67 -5.61
CA PHE A 252 -12.48 5.86 -6.27
C PHE A 252 -13.43 4.67 -6.06
N LEU A 253 -12.99 3.46 -6.37
CA LEU A 253 -13.78 2.24 -6.14
C LEU A 253 -14.09 2.00 -4.66
N SER A 254 -13.16 2.38 -3.76
CA SER A 254 -13.35 2.25 -2.31
C SER A 254 -14.49 3.14 -1.80
N ILE A 255 -14.59 4.37 -2.31
CA ILE A 255 -15.64 5.34 -1.92
C ILE A 255 -17.00 4.89 -2.47
N VAL A 256 -17.07 4.53 -3.75
CA VAL A 256 -18.31 4.04 -4.38
C VAL A 256 -18.81 2.78 -3.66
N PHE A 257 -17.93 1.87 -3.27
CA PHE A 257 -18.30 0.68 -2.50
C PHE A 257 -18.87 1.03 -1.11
N MET A 258 -18.27 1.98 -0.38
CA MET A 258 -18.77 2.39 0.93
C MET A 258 -20.10 3.16 0.84
N GLU A 259 -20.27 4.03 -0.16
CA GLU A 259 -21.48 4.83 -0.34
C GLU A 259 -22.66 4.00 -0.84
N SER A 260 -22.42 2.99 -1.67
CA SER A 260 -23.48 2.08 -2.16
C SER A 260 -24.01 1.13 -1.10
N HIS A 261 -23.27 0.89 -0.01
CA HIS A 261 -23.65 -0.04 1.06
C HIS A 261 -23.99 0.66 2.38
N GLY A 262 -23.83 1.99 2.46
CA GLY A 262 -24.15 2.83 3.62
C GLY A 262 -23.26 2.58 4.85
N PRO A 263 -23.05 3.59 5.71
CA PRO A 263 -22.56 3.32 7.06
C PRO A 263 -23.64 2.53 7.82
N PRO A 264 -23.27 1.53 8.63
CA PRO A 264 -24.21 0.93 9.55
C PRO A 264 -24.54 2.01 10.59
N ALA A 265 -25.80 2.08 11.02
CA ALA A 265 -26.21 2.99 12.08
C ALA A 265 -25.46 2.65 13.38
N ILE A 266 -24.29 3.27 13.59
CA ILE A 266 -23.61 3.25 14.88
C ILE A 266 -24.34 4.24 15.76
N GLY A 267 -25.19 3.72 16.65
CA GLY A 267 -25.72 4.47 17.79
C GLY A 267 -26.95 5.34 17.50
N ARG A 268 -28.11 4.71 17.30
CA ARG A 268 -29.32 5.18 17.96
C ARG A 268 -29.66 4.16 19.02
N THR A 269 -29.47 4.54 20.27
CA THR A 269 -30.20 3.95 21.40
C THR A 269 -31.67 3.89 21.01
N LEU A 270 -32.20 2.68 20.86
CA LEU A 270 -33.64 2.46 20.83
C LEU A 270 -34.17 2.73 22.24
N PRO A 271 -35.37 3.34 22.37
CA PRO A 271 -35.98 3.64 23.67
C PRO A 271 -36.27 2.38 24.49
#